data_AF-A0A377NHF5-F1
#
_entry.id   AF-A0A377NHF5-F1
#
_cell.length_a   1.000
_cell.length_b   1.000
_cell.length_c   1.000
_cell.angle_alpha   90.00
_cell.angle_beta   90.00
_cell.angle_gamma   90.00
#
_symmetry.space_group_name_H-M   'P 1'
#
loop_
_entity.id
_entity.type
_entity.pdbx_description
1 polymer ?
#
loop_
_entity_poly.entity_id
_entity_poly.type
_entity_poly.pdbx_seq_one_letter_code
_entity_poly.pdbx_strand_id
1 'polypeptide(L)'
;MNRALATLGAQTWFAGLRREQSGSRANLPVLAVQRGVFKILPIIDWDNRQVFQYLKEHGLSYHPLWDQGYLSVGDTHTTKKWEEGMSEEETRFFGLKRECGLHE
;
A
#
# COMPACT_ATOMS: atom_id res chain seq x y z
N MET A 1 -8.83 -8.76 8.63
CA MET A 1 -8.62 -7.53 9.40
C MET A 1 -9.54 -7.43 10.63
N ASN A 2 -10.88 -7.37 10.47
CA ASN A 2 -11.82 -7.19 11.60
C ASN A 2 -11.54 -8.07 12.83
N ARG A 3 -11.40 -9.39 12.62
CA ARG A 3 -11.09 -10.32 13.71
C ARG A 3 -9.79 -9.94 14.44
N ALA A 4 -8.73 -9.59 13.71
CA ALA A 4 -7.45 -9.24 14.33
C ALA A 4 -7.55 -7.95 15.16
N LEU A 5 -8.21 -6.92 14.63
CA LEU A 5 -8.43 -5.66 15.37
C LEU A 5 -9.19 -5.93 16.68
N ALA A 6 -10.27 -6.72 16.62
CA ALA A 6 -11.07 -7.06 17.78
C ALA A 6 -10.30 -7.93 18.80
N THR A 7 -9.67 -9.00 18.36
CA THR A 7 -8.95 -9.94 19.24
C THR A 7 -7.76 -9.28 19.94
N LEU A 8 -7.09 -8.33 19.28
CA LEU A 8 -5.96 -7.61 19.86
C LEU A 8 -6.37 -6.39 20.70
N GLY A 9 -7.67 -6.03 20.72
CA GLY A 9 -8.12 -4.78 21.34
C GLY A 9 -7.45 -3.54 20.72
N ALA A 10 -7.13 -3.60 19.42
CA ALA A 10 -6.37 -2.55 18.76
C ALA A 10 -7.23 -1.30 18.61
N GLN A 11 -6.80 -0.18 19.21
CA GLN A 11 -7.49 1.11 19.08
C GLN A 11 -6.92 1.97 17.94
N THR A 12 -5.71 1.64 17.48
CA THR A 12 -5.01 2.36 16.40
C THR A 12 -4.36 1.37 15.43
N TRP A 13 -4.46 1.66 14.14
CA TRP A 13 -3.92 0.91 13.03
C TRP A 13 -3.06 1.81 12.14
N PHE A 14 -1.76 1.53 12.06
CA PHE A 14 -0.87 2.16 11.08
C PHE A 14 -0.88 1.40 9.75
N ALA A 15 -0.99 2.11 8.63
CA ALA A 15 -0.90 1.53 7.30
C ALA A 15 0.01 2.34 6.37
N GLY A 16 0.76 1.64 5.51
CA GLY A 16 1.71 2.24 4.56
C GLY A 16 1.08 2.70 3.24
N LEU A 17 -0.15 3.22 3.27
CA LEU A 17 -0.78 3.79 2.07
C LEU A 17 -0.14 5.15 1.76
N ARG A 18 0.03 5.46 0.46
CA ARG A 18 0.57 6.74 -0.04
C ARG A 18 -0.31 7.29 -1.14
N ARG A 19 -0.40 8.62 -1.26
CA ARG A 19 -1.24 9.31 -2.27
C ARG A 19 -0.78 9.06 -3.70
N GLU A 20 0.52 8.87 -3.91
CA GLU A 20 1.12 8.64 -5.23
C GLU A 20 0.80 7.25 -5.81
N GLN A 21 0.40 6.27 -4.98
CA GLN A 21 0.23 4.87 -5.41
C GLN A 21 -0.95 4.65 -6.36
N SER A 22 -2.00 5.46 -6.28
CA SER A 22 -3.16 5.39 -7.17
C SER A 22 -4.01 6.66 -7.08
N GLY A 23 -4.74 6.97 -8.15
CA GLY A 23 -5.63 8.13 -8.19
C GLY A 23 -6.72 8.11 -7.10
N SER A 24 -7.19 6.91 -6.71
CA SER A 24 -8.18 6.75 -5.63
C SER A 24 -7.67 7.16 -4.25
N ARG A 25 -6.35 7.22 -4.05
CA ARG A 25 -5.73 7.53 -2.76
C ARG A 25 -5.34 8.99 -2.61
N ALA A 26 -5.42 9.77 -3.68
CA ALA A 26 -4.95 11.16 -3.72
C ALA A 26 -5.51 12.04 -2.59
N ASN A 27 -6.76 11.78 -2.18
CA ASN A 27 -7.45 12.58 -1.16
C ASN A 27 -7.52 11.92 0.23
N LEU A 28 -6.80 10.82 0.46
CA LEU A 28 -6.82 10.16 1.77
C LEU A 28 -6.25 11.08 2.86
N PRO A 29 -6.92 11.20 4.03
CA PRO A 29 -6.40 11.97 5.15
C PRO A 29 -5.28 11.19 5.88
N VAL A 30 -4.42 11.92 6.62
CA VAL A 30 -3.39 11.32 7.49
C VAL A 30 -4.03 10.46 8.59
N LEU A 31 -5.17 10.91 9.12
CA LEU A 31 -5.94 10.25 10.17
C LEU A 31 -7.38 10.06 9.71
N ALA A 32 -7.91 8.85 9.89
CA ALA A 32 -9.31 8.52 9.72
C ALA A 32 -9.79 7.61 10.85
N VAL A 33 -11.11 7.46 10.98
CA VAL A 33 -11.70 6.38 11.79
C VAL A 33 -12.25 5.34 10.84
N GLN A 34 -11.79 4.10 10.98
CA GLN A 34 -12.25 2.97 10.16
C GLN A 34 -12.49 1.77 11.05
N ARG A 35 -13.63 1.09 10.90
CA ARG A 35 -13.98 -0.13 11.66
C ARG A 35 -13.86 0.07 13.19
N GLY A 36 -14.18 1.28 13.66
CA GLY A 36 -14.12 1.64 15.08
C GLY A 36 -12.73 1.92 15.64
N VAL A 37 -11.68 1.96 14.80
CA VAL A 37 -10.30 2.23 15.22
C VAL A 37 -9.72 3.45 14.50
N PHE A 38 -8.73 4.12 15.09
CA PHE A 38 -7.99 5.17 14.42
C PHE A 38 -7.05 4.56 13.37
N LYS A 39 -7.18 4.96 12.12
CA LYS A 39 -6.28 4.58 11.03
C LYS A 39 -5.34 5.73 10.72
N ILE A 40 -4.03 5.49 10.86
CA ILE A 40 -2.98 6.49 10.67
C ILE A 40 -2.12 6.09 9.47
N LEU A 41 -1.90 7.04 8.58
CA LEU A 41 -1.09 6.89 7.36
C LEU A 41 0.17 7.76 7.48
N PRO A 42 1.23 7.28 8.18
CA PRO A 42 2.37 8.12 8.57
C PRO A 42 3.25 8.55 7.37
N ILE A 43 3.21 7.79 6.29
CA ILE A 43 3.99 8.03 5.07
C ILE A 43 3.08 8.41 3.89
N ILE A 44 1.90 8.97 4.17
CA ILE A 44 0.87 9.23 3.15
C ILE A 44 1.35 10.16 2.03
N ASP A 45 2.27 11.06 2.37
CA ASP A 45 2.89 12.05 1.47
C ASP A 45 4.27 11.64 0.96
N TRP A 46 4.71 10.41 1.25
CA TRP A 46 6.00 9.95 0.73
C TRP A 46 5.87 9.52 -0.72
N ASP A 47 6.87 9.92 -1.51
CA ASP A 47 7.04 9.43 -2.87
C ASP A 47 7.90 8.15 -2.92
N ASN A 48 7.98 7.53 -4.10
CA ASN A 48 8.81 6.35 -4.33
C ASN A 48 10.32 6.59 -4.01
N ARG A 49 10.82 7.82 -4.21
CA ARG A 49 12.21 8.18 -3.96
C ARG A 49 12.50 8.22 -2.45
N GLN A 50 11.62 8.80 -1.66
CA GLN A 50 11.75 8.87 -0.20
C GLN A 50 11.74 7.48 0.42
N VAL A 51 10.85 6.59 -0.06
CA VAL A 51 10.85 5.17 0.37
C VAL A 51 12.18 4.50 0.02
N PHE A 52 12.69 4.68 -1.20
CA PHE A 52 13.98 4.14 -1.61
C PHE A 52 15.15 4.66 -0.77
N GLN A 53 15.18 5.96 -0.52
CA GLN A 53 16.23 6.60 0.29
C GLN A 53 16.21 6.06 1.72
N TYR A 54 15.03 5.95 2.33
CA TYR A 54 14.89 5.43 3.68
C TYR A 54 15.39 3.99 3.79
N LEU A 55 14.98 3.12 2.86
CA LEU A 55 15.43 1.73 2.83
C LEU A 55 16.95 1.65 2.69
N LYS A 56 17.54 2.43 1.78
CA LYS A 56 18.99 2.46 1.55
C LYS A 56 19.76 2.97 2.77
N GLU A 57 19.32 4.09 3.36
CA GLU A 57 19.96 4.70 4.54
C GLU A 57 19.98 3.74 5.74
N HIS A 58 18.93 2.93 5.88
CA HIS A 58 18.76 2.01 7.01
C HIS A 58 19.22 0.57 6.70
N GLY A 59 19.81 0.32 5.54
CA GLY A 59 20.28 -1.02 5.13
C GLY A 59 19.15 -2.05 4.98
N LEU A 60 17.94 -1.60 4.62
CA LEU A 60 16.76 -2.45 4.44
C LEU A 60 16.61 -2.84 2.97
N SER A 61 16.31 -4.12 2.72
CA SER A 61 16.08 -4.64 1.38
C SER A 61 14.64 -4.43 0.92
N TYR A 62 14.46 -4.24 -0.39
CA TYR A 62 13.15 -4.43 -1.03
C TYR A 62 12.74 -5.91 -1.00
N HIS A 63 11.45 -6.16 -1.27
CA HIS A 63 10.97 -7.52 -1.50
C HIS A 63 11.69 -8.12 -2.73
N PRO A 64 12.16 -9.38 -2.73
CA PRO A 64 12.93 -9.97 -3.83
C PRO A 64 12.23 -9.98 -5.21
N LEU A 65 10.90 -9.92 -5.21
CA LEU A 65 10.11 -9.82 -6.45
C LEU A 65 10.23 -8.44 -7.13
N TRP A 66 10.69 -7.42 -6.42
CA TRP A 66 10.97 -6.11 -6.99
C TRP A 66 11.99 -6.23 -8.14
N ASP A 67 13.07 -6.96 -7.92
CA ASP A 67 14.12 -7.21 -8.93
C ASP A 67 13.62 -8.06 -10.11
N GLN A 68 12.44 -8.68 -9.98
CA GLN A 68 11.79 -9.45 -11.04
C GLN A 68 10.73 -8.65 -11.80
N GLY A 69 10.57 -7.35 -11.51
CA GLY A 69 9.63 -6.43 -12.16
C GLY A 69 8.27 -6.30 -11.49
N TYR A 70 8.10 -6.79 -10.25
CA TYR A 70 6.85 -6.61 -9.51
C TYR A 70 6.88 -5.32 -8.68
N LEU A 71 6.25 -4.26 -9.20
CA LEU A 71 6.19 -2.97 -8.52
C LEU A 71 5.27 -2.96 -7.30
N SER A 72 4.22 -3.79 -7.33
CA SER A 72 3.29 -4.01 -6.22
C SER A 72 3.05 -5.50 -6.05
N VAL A 73 2.93 -5.97 -4.80
CA VAL A 73 2.77 -7.40 -4.48
C VAL A 73 1.52 -7.63 -3.64
N GLY A 74 0.72 -8.61 -4.03
CA GLY A 74 -0.34 -9.18 -3.21
C GLY A 74 -0.64 -10.60 -3.67
N ASP A 75 -1.90 -10.96 -3.87
CA ASP A 75 -2.24 -12.33 -4.27
C ASP A 75 -1.75 -12.63 -5.70
N THR A 76 -1.30 -13.87 -5.90
CA THR A 76 -0.66 -14.33 -7.14
C THR A 76 -1.54 -14.18 -8.38
N HIS A 77 -2.86 -14.30 -8.23
CA HIS A 77 -3.84 -14.23 -9.32
C HIS A 77 -4.37 -12.79 -9.57
N THR A 78 -3.93 -11.80 -8.80
CA THR A 78 -4.31 -10.38 -8.98
C THR A 78 -3.11 -9.43 -8.99
N THR A 79 -1.91 -9.99 -9.20
CA THR A 79 -0.64 -9.26 -9.26
C THR A 79 0.10 -9.65 -10.53
N LYS A 80 0.54 -8.67 -11.32
CA LYS A 80 1.36 -8.89 -12.52
C LYS A 80 2.64 -8.05 -12.49
N LYS A 81 3.62 -8.46 -13.29
CA LYS A 81 4.81 -7.66 -13.56
C LYS A 81 4.41 -6.38 -14.27
N TRP A 82 5.17 -5.33 -14.03
CA TRP A 82 5.07 -4.13 -14.84
C TRP A 82 5.69 -4.37 -16.21
N GLU A 83 5.11 -3.74 -17.23
CA GLU A 83 5.55 -3.76 -18.62
C GLU A 83 5.40 -2.35 -19.17
N GLU A 84 6.14 -2.04 -20.23
CA GLU A 84 6.14 -0.72 -20.83
C GLU A 84 4.74 -0.29 -21.29
N GLY A 85 4.38 0.96 -20.97
CA GLY A 85 3.04 1.50 -21.25
C GLY A 85 2.01 1.28 -20.16
N MET A 86 2.29 0.46 -19.13
CA MET A 86 1.44 0.36 -17.95
C MET A 86 1.71 1.45 -16.92
N SER A 87 0.66 1.93 -16.26
CA SER A 87 0.77 2.63 -14.98
C SER A 87 1.05 1.64 -13.83
N GLU A 88 1.61 2.12 -12.72
CA GLU A 88 1.91 1.27 -11.55
C GLU A 88 0.65 0.61 -10.97
N GLU A 89 -0.48 1.33 -10.98
CA GLU A 89 -1.75 0.83 -10.43
C GLU A 89 -2.33 -0.35 -11.23
N GLU A 90 -2.02 -0.44 -12.54
CA GLU A 90 -2.47 -1.55 -13.39
C GLU A 90 -1.81 -2.88 -13.07
N THR A 91 -0.71 -2.88 -12.29
CA THR A 91 -0.05 -4.10 -11.82
C THR A 91 -0.93 -4.90 -10.84
N ARG A 92 -2.01 -4.30 -10.32
CA ARG A 92 -2.96 -4.91 -9.38
C ARG A 92 -4.38 -4.95 -9.93
N PHE A 93 -5.09 -6.04 -9.65
CA PHE A 93 -6.52 -6.22 -9.96
C PHE A 93 -6.92 -5.94 -11.42
N PHE A 94 -5.99 -6.08 -12.36
CA PHE A 94 -6.18 -5.80 -13.78
C PHE A 94 -6.74 -4.39 -14.07
N GLY A 95 -6.51 -3.43 -13.17
CA GLY A 95 -7.06 -2.07 -13.24
C GLY A 95 -8.55 -1.91 -12.87
N LEU A 96 -9.26 -3.01 -12.54
CA LEU A 96 -10.73 -3.05 -12.40
C LEU A 96 -11.26 -2.76 -10.99
N LYS A 97 -10.50 -3.08 -9.92
CA LYS A 97 -10.92 -2.84 -8.54
C LYS A 97 -9.72 -2.42 -7.70
N ARG A 98 -9.69 -1.18 -7.23
CA ARG A 98 -8.42 -0.57 -6.78
C ARG A 98 -8.15 -0.68 -5.29
N GLU A 99 -9.18 -0.73 -4.45
CA GLU A 99 -9.01 -0.88 -3.00
C GLU A 99 -9.22 -2.34 -2.59
N CYS A 100 -8.21 -2.94 -1.97
CA CYS A 100 -8.42 -4.21 -1.27
C CYS A 100 -9.47 -3.98 -0.18
N GLY A 101 -10.41 -4.91 0.02
CA GLY A 101 -11.46 -4.81 1.06
C GLY A 101 -10.93 -4.73 2.50
N LEU A 102 -9.61 -4.69 2.70
CA LEU A 102 -8.94 -4.27 3.92
C LEU A 102 -9.09 -2.76 4.20
N HIS A 103 -9.16 -1.94 3.16
CA HIS A 103 -9.13 -0.47 3.26
C HIS A 103 -10.46 0.21 2.95
N GLU A 104 -11.45 -0.54 2.46
CA GLU A 104 -12.87 -0.13 2.41
C GLU A 104 -13.53 -0.14 3.79
#